data_AF-A0A482WX61-F1
#
_entry.id   AF-A0A482WX61-F1
#
_cell.length_a   1.000
_cell.length_b   1.000
_cell.length_c   1.000
_cell.angle_alpha   90.00
_cell.angle_beta   90.00
_cell.angle_gamma   90.00
#
_symmetry.space_group_name_H-M   'P 1'
#
loop_
_entity.id
_entity.type
_entity.pdbx_description
1 polymer ?
#
loop_
_entity_poly.entity_id
_entity_poly.type
_entity_poly.pdbx_seq_one_letter_code
_entity_poly.pdbx_strand_id
1 'polypeptide(L)'
;MAEGFAQGFKPSYGATRDEPLPDVSFAGSHYNQSEKLPSALIDDITSKVQTICSSLKQLQLASKNIGTHKDSKGLRDEVKVKQQSTNLIIDQATKDIKKLKEISRQKGDLLLKLQINRLTSMFKEAVQTYSSVQKELADKMKFCQLPSELALIDDSNRQFDDYSDDAQKTLMRNRQSEIRDLEFEQGMIQEREQRVRRIENDIIDVNQIMRELGSVVYQQAESINSIENAIENVEVGVQSAEQELEKAAAYQNKRRKSAFKLFVIAVVCLLILLLLIYISLR
;
A
#
# COMPACT_ATOMS: atom_id res chain seq x y z
N MET A 1 24.15 10.32 -63.49
CA MET A 1 24.04 10.96 -62.17
C MET A 1 23.52 9.89 -61.21
N ALA A 2 24.33 8.96 -60.72
CA ALA A 2 25.44 9.10 -59.76
C ALA A 2 24.98 9.72 -58.43
N GLU A 3 24.75 8.88 -57.41
CA GLU A 3 25.39 8.96 -56.09
C GLU A 3 24.96 7.77 -55.22
N GLY A 4 25.89 6.85 -54.99
CA GLY A 4 25.75 5.76 -54.03
C GLY A 4 26.30 6.19 -52.67
N PHE A 5 25.48 6.09 -51.63
CA PHE A 5 25.92 6.29 -50.25
C PHE A 5 26.59 5.02 -49.74
N ALA A 6 27.91 4.99 -49.83
CA ALA A 6 28.75 4.03 -49.11
C ALA A 6 28.71 4.35 -47.61
N GLN A 7 28.07 3.50 -46.80
CA GLN A 7 28.22 3.55 -45.35
C GLN A 7 29.62 3.06 -45.00
N GLY A 8 30.49 4.00 -44.63
CA GLY A 8 31.85 3.73 -44.18
C GLY A 8 31.86 2.93 -42.88
N PHE A 9 32.42 1.73 -42.94
CA PHE A 9 32.77 0.90 -41.79
C PHE A 9 33.88 1.59 -40.98
N LYS A 10 33.59 1.95 -39.72
CA LYS A 10 34.62 2.37 -38.77
C LYS A 10 35.02 1.16 -37.91
N PRO A 11 36.27 0.66 -38.00
CA PRO A 11 36.73 -0.40 -37.12
C PRO A 11 36.77 0.10 -35.67
N SER A 12 36.10 -0.62 -34.77
CA SER A 12 36.25 -0.43 -33.33
C SER A 12 37.64 -0.93 -32.90
N TYR A 13 38.42 -0.07 -32.25
CA TYR A 13 39.76 -0.39 -31.77
C TYR A 13 39.67 -1.53 -30.72
N GLY A 14 40.12 -2.74 -31.10
CA GLY A 14 40.30 -3.87 -30.17
C GLY A 14 39.56 -5.17 -30.48
N ALA A 15 38.80 -5.26 -31.57
CA ALA A 15 38.13 -6.50 -31.97
C ALA A 15 39.13 -7.47 -32.66
N THR A 16 39.15 -8.74 -32.23
CA THR A 16 39.93 -9.81 -32.90
C THR A 16 39.05 -10.76 -33.72
N ARG A 17 37.84 -10.33 -34.10
CA ARG A 17 36.88 -11.13 -34.89
C ARG A 17 36.13 -10.22 -35.87
N ASP A 18 36.09 -10.62 -37.15
CA ASP A 18 35.33 -9.98 -38.23
C ASP A 18 33.88 -10.51 -38.31
N GLU A 19 33.25 -10.74 -37.17
CA GLU A 19 31.83 -11.11 -37.10
C GLU A 19 31.02 -9.88 -36.70
N PRO A 20 29.91 -9.56 -37.38
CA PRO A 20 29.02 -8.49 -36.96
C PRO A 20 28.42 -8.89 -35.61
N LEU A 21 28.75 -8.13 -34.57
CA LEU A 21 28.16 -8.31 -33.25
C LEU A 21 26.64 -8.11 -33.35
N PRO A 22 25.83 -8.93 -32.66
CA PRO A 22 24.43 -8.60 -32.47
C PRO A 22 24.34 -7.22 -31.80
N ASP A 23 23.43 -6.39 -32.31
CA ASP A 23 23.16 -5.06 -31.78
C ASP A 23 22.66 -5.16 -30.33
N VAL A 24 23.61 -5.18 -29.40
CA VAL A 24 23.35 -4.97 -27.98
C VAL A 24 23.25 -3.47 -27.76
N SER A 25 22.16 -2.90 -28.27
CA SER A 25 21.68 -1.60 -27.84
C SER A 25 21.48 -1.66 -26.34
N PHE A 26 22.33 -0.95 -25.61
CA PHE A 26 22.19 -0.74 -24.18
C PHE A 26 20.80 -0.13 -23.97
N ALA A 27 19.89 -0.87 -23.33
CA ALA A 27 18.53 -0.47 -23.03
C ALA A 27 18.53 0.67 -21.99
N GLY A 28 19.05 1.83 -22.38
CA GLY A 28 18.91 3.08 -21.67
C GLY A 28 17.49 3.60 -21.87
N SER A 29 16.74 3.62 -20.78
CA SER A 29 15.53 4.43 -20.61
C SER A 29 14.35 4.18 -21.57
N HIS A 30 13.93 2.92 -21.73
CA HIS A 30 12.49 2.68 -21.85
C HIS A 30 11.89 2.62 -20.45
N TYR A 31 11.69 3.79 -19.82
CA TYR A 31 10.85 3.91 -18.63
C TYR A 31 9.41 3.57 -19.04
N ASN A 32 9.07 2.29 -18.98
CA ASN A 32 7.79 1.77 -19.42
C ASN A 32 6.67 2.32 -18.53
N GLN A 33 5.72 3.05 -19.11
CA GLN A 33 4.46 3.48 -18.49
C GLN A 33 3.72 2.32 -17.76
N SER A 34 3.95 1.07 -18.20
CA SER A 34 3.43 -0.17 -17.61
C SER A 34 4.00 -0.50 -16.21
N GLU A 35 5.18 0.00 -15.86
CA GLU A 35 5.83 -0.24 -14.57
C GLU A 35 5.37 0.73 -13.46
N LYS A 36 4.81 1.89 -13.83
CA LYS A 36 4.26 2.87 -12.89
C LYS A 36 2.95 2.43 -12.24
N LEU A 37 2.18 1.59 -12.93
CA LEU A 37 0.84 1.21 -12.45
C LEU A 37 0.88 0.32 -11.18
N PRO A 38 1.73 -0.72 -11.08
CA PRO A 38 1.87 -1.50 -9.86
C PRO A 38 2.47 -0.69 -8.70
N SER A 39 3.49 0.13 -8.97
CA SER A 39 4.15 0.93 -7.92
C SER A 39 3.21 1.99 -7.35
N ALA A 40 2.48 2.71 -8.22
CA ALA A 40 1.50 3.70 -7.78
C ALA A 40 0.37 3.07 -6.96
N LEU A 41 -0.07 1.86 -7.32
CA LEU A 41 -1.10 1.13 -6.58
C LEU A 41 -0.58 0.67 -5.20
N ILE A 42 0.68 0.26 -5.10
CA ILE A 42 1.33 -0.07 -3.83
C ILE A 42 1.42 1.16 -2.92
N ASP A 43 1.85 2.29 -3.45
CA ASP A 43 1.96 3.54 -2.70
C ASP A 43 0.58 4.02 -2.20
N ASP A 44 -0.44 3.91 -3.04
CA ASP A 44 -1.82 4.24 -2.72
C ASP A 44 -2.38 3.32 -1.61
N ILE A 45 -2.23 1.99 -1.74
CA ILE A 45 -2.63 1.06 -0.67
C ILE A 45 -1.86 1.34 0.63
N THR A 46 -0.56 1.65 0.54
CA THR A 46 0.26 2.00 1.71
C THR A 46 -0.27 3.25 2.42
N SER A 47 -0.64 4.29 1.65
CA SER A 47 -1.26 5.49 2.18
C SER A 47 -2.62 5.20 2.85
N LYS A 48 -3.45 4.34 2.23
CA LYS A 48 -4.71 3.88 2.82
C LYS A 48 -4.49 3.13 4.14
N VAL A 49 -3.52 2.23 4.21
CA VAL A 49 -3.14 1.52 5.45
C VAL A 49 -2.71 2.50 6.54
N GLN A 50 -1.87 3.49 6.22
CA GLN A 50 -1.46 4.53 7.17
C GLN A 50 -2.65 5.37 7.66
N THR A 51 -3.60 5.66 6.77
CA THR A 51 -4.82 6.39 7.11
C THR A 51 -5.69 5.56 8.06
N ILE A 52 -5.87 4.26 7.81
CA ILE A 52 -6.58 3.33 8.71
C ILE A 52 -5.93 3.32 10.10
N CYS A 53 -4.59 3.20 10.16
CA CYS A 53 -3.85 3.24 11.42
C CYS A 53 -4.01 4.57 12.17
N SER A 54 -4.11 5.68 11.44
CA SER A 54 -4.32 7.01 12.02
C SER A 54 -5.74 7.18 12.56
N SER A 55 -6.76 6.76 11.79
CA SER A 55 -8.15 6.70 12.23
C SER A 55 -8.30 5.80 13.46
N LEU A 56 -7.63 4.65 13.49
CA LEU A 56 -7.63 3.74 14.62
C LEU A 56 -7.15 4.40 15.91
N LYS A 57 -6.02 5.12 15.87
CA LYS A 57 -5.52 5.87 17.04
C LYS A 57 -6.53 6.90 17.54
N GLN A 58 -7.20 7.60 16.63
CA GLN A 58 -8.20 8.60 16.98
C GLN A 58 -9.45 7.96 17.59
N LEU A 59 -9.93 6.85 17.03
CA LEU A 59 -11.06 6.09 17.55
C LEU A 59 -10.76 5.47 18.93
N GLN A 60 -9.52 5.04 19.17
CA GLN A 60 -9.07 4.58 20.50
C GLN A 60 -9.12 5.72 21.53
N LEU A 61 -8.68 6.92 21.16
CA LEU A 61 -8.78 8.09 22.04
C LEU A 61 -10.24 8.46 22.31
N ALA A 62 -11.08 8.45 21.29
CA ALA A 62 -12.51 8.70 21.45
C ALA A 62 -13.19 7.63 22.32
N SER A 63 -12.84 6.35 22.15
CA SER A 63 -13.30 5.23 22.99
C SER A 63 -12.97 5.44 24.47
N LYS A 64 -11.82 6.04 24.79
CA LYS A 64 -11.44 6.35 26.17
C LYS A 64 -12.24 7.53 26.76
N ASN A 65 -12.68 8.45 25.91
CA ASN A 65 -13.45 9.63 26.32
C ASN A 65 -14.96 9.34 26.44
N ILE A 66 -15.49 8.39 25.65
CA ILE A 66 -16.89 7.96 25.75
C ILE A 66 -17.15 7.34 27.12
N GLY A 67 -18.25 7.77 27.76
CA GLY A 67 -18.59 7.41 29.14
C GLY A 67 -17.89 8.22 30.22
N THR A 68 -17.07 9.21 29.85
CA THR A 68 -16.41 10.13 30.80
C THR A 68 -17.03 11.53 30.71
N HIS A 69 -16.58 12.46 31.56
CA HIS A 69 -17.00 13.86 31.51
C HIS A 69 -16.62 14.60 30.21
N LYS A 70 -15.78 14.00 29.36
CA LYS A 70 -15.41 14.49 28.02
C LYS A 70 -16.29 13.93 26.89
N ASP A 71 -17.24 13.06 27.24
CA ASP A 71 -18.20 12.53 26.28
C ASP A 71 -19.15 13.64 25.82
N SER A 72 -19.39 13.71 24.52
CA SER A 72 -20.26 14.70 23.91
C SER A 72 -20.89 14.16 22.64
N LYS A 73 -22.06 14.69 22.26
CA LYS A 73 -22.72 14.34 20.99
C LYS A 73 -21.78 14.55 19.80
N GLY A 74 -21.06 15.68 19.78
CA GLY A 74 -20.09 16.00 18.72
C GLY A 74 -18.94 14.98 18.60
N LEU A 75 -18.39 14.51 19.72
CA LEU A 75 -17.37 13.45 19.71
C LEU A 75 -17.92 12.14 19.11
N ARG A 76 -19.16 11.77 19.45
CA ARG A 76 -19.80 10.55 18.92
C ARG A 76 -20.13 10.66 17.43
N ASP A 77 -20.53 11.84 16.97
CA ASP A 77 -20.74 12.12 15.55
C ASP A 77 -19.42 12.08 14.78
N GLU A 78 -18.33 12.63 15.35
CA GLU A 78 -16.98 12.54 14.77
C GLU A 78 -16.52 11.09 14.65
N VAL A 79 -16.74 10.28 15.69
CA VAL A 79 -16.45 8.83 15.68
C VAL A 79 -17.19 8.15 14.53
N LYS A 80 -18.49 8.43 14.38
CA LYS A 80 -19.31 7.84 13.33
C LYS A 80 -18.78 8.19 11.94
N VAL A 81 -18.50 9.46 11.68
CA VAL A 81 -17.95 9.91 10.38
C VAL A 81 -16.61 9.22 10.10
N LYS A 82 -15.75 9.09 11.11
CA LYS A 82 -14.47 8.39 10.99
C LYS A 82 -14.63 6.90 10.74
N GLN A 83 -15.57 6.23 11.40
CA GLN A 83 -15.86 4.81 11.15
C GLN A 83 -16.32 4.60 9.71
N GLN A 84 -17.28 5.39 9.23
CA GLN A 84 -17.79 5.30 7.87
C GLN A 84 -16.69 5.55 6.83
N SER A 85 -15.90 6.62 7.01
CA SER A 85 -14.77 6.91 6.11
C SER A 85 -13.73 5.79 6.13
N THR A 86 -13.43 5.21 7.30
CA THR A 86 -12.45 4.14 7.43
C THR A 86 -12.94 2.85 6.76
N ASN A 87 -14.22 2.52 6.90
CA ASN A 87 -14.85 1.37 6.22
C ASN A 87 -14.74 1.48 4.70
N LEU A 88 -15.00 2.68 4.14
CA LEU A 88 -14.83 2.94 2.69
C LEU A 88 -13.37 2.75 2.24
N ILE A 89 -12.41 3.22 3.03
CA ILE A 89 -10.98 3.06 2.72
C ILE A 89 -10.58 1.57 2.76
N ILE A 90 -11.10 0.81 3.72
CA ILE A 90 -10.86 -0.64 3.84
C ILE A 90 -11.43 -1.40 2.63
N ASP A 91 -12.65 -1.07 2.19
CA ASP A 91 -13.24 -1.66 0.98
C ASP A 91 -12.40 -1.35 -0.28
N GLN A 92 -12.00 -0.09 -0.45
CA GLN A 92 -11.15 0.32 -1.58
C GLN A 92 -9.78 -0.38 -1.55
N ALA A 93 -9.09 -0.39 -0.41
CA ALA A 93 -7.82 -1.07 -0.25
C ALA A 93 -7.93 -2.58 -0.55
N THR A 94 -9.05 -3.20 -0.17
CA THR A 94 -9.31 -4.62 -0.47
C THR A 94 -9.42 -4.86 -1.98
N LYS A 95 -10.16 -4.01 -2.69
CA LYS A 95 -10.28 -4.06 -4.16
C LYS A 95 -8.94 -3.80 -4.85
N ASP A 96 -8.15 -2.87 -4.34
CA ASP A 96 -6.84 -2.53 -4.90
C ASP A 96 -5.82 -3.65 -4.69
N ILE A 97 -5.80 -4.28 -3.51
CA ILE A 97 -4.96 -5.47 -3.24
C ILE A 97 -5.31 -6.62 -4.20
N LYS A 98 -6.60 -6.84 -4.48
CA LYS A 98 -7.04 -7.86 -5.45
C LYS A 98 -6.54 -7.59 -6.86
N LYS A 99 -6.74 -6.35 -7.36
CA LYS A 99 -6.22 -5.92 -8.66
C LYS A 99 -4.70 -6.06 -8.74
N LEU A 100 -4.01 -5.65 -7.68
CA LEU A 100 -2.55 -5.73 -7.60
C LEU A 100 -2.06 -7.18 -7.68
N LYS A 101 -2.77 -8.11 -7.04
CA LYS A 101 -2.49 -9.54 -7.09
C LYS A 101 -2.73 -10.14 -8.48
N GLU A 102 -3.78 -9.71 -9.18
CA GLU A 102 -4.04 -10.10 -10.58
C GLU A 102 -2.93 -9.65 -11.52
N ILE A 103 -2.47 -8.40 -11.39
CA ILE A 103 -1.35 -7.86 -12.16
C ILE A 103 -0.06 -8.64 -11.88
N SER A 104 0.20 -8.96 -10.61
CA SER A 104 1.37 -9.74 -10.20
C SER A 104 1.36 -11.16 -10.78
N ARG A 105 0.19 -11.80 -10.88
CA ARG A 105 0.04 -13.12 -11.52
C ARG A 105 0.41 -13.10 -13.00
N GLN A 106 0.13 -11.99 -13.69
CA GLN A 106 0.43 -11.84 -15.13
C GLN A 106 1.90 -11.50 -15.41
N LYS A 107 2.52 -10.65 -14.57
CA LYS A 107 3.91 -10.18 -14.78
C LYS A 107 4.98 -11.17 -14.32
N GLY A 108 4.67 -12.07 -13.38
CA GLY A 108 5.63 -13.06 -12.88
C GLY A 108 6.76 -12.52 -12.00
N ASP A 109 6.77 -11.22 -11.70
CA ASP A 109 7.82 -10.56 -10.91
C ASP A 109 7.79 -10.99 -9.43
N LEU A 110 8.92 -11.55 -8.98
CA LEU A 110 9.14 -12.04 -7.62
C LEU A 110 9.16 -10.91 -6.58
N LEU A 111 9.77 -9.78 -6.91
CA LEU A 111 9.93 -8.66 -5.98
C LEU A 111 8.58 -7.99 -5.71
N LEU A 112 7.78 -7.82 -6.77
CA LEU A 112 6.41 -7.35 -6.67
C LEU A 112 5.56 -8.28 -5.78
N LYS A 113 5.69 -9.60 -5.92
CA LYS A 113 4.98 -10.57 -5.07
C LYS A 113 5.34 -10.42 -3.59
N LEU A 114 6.63 -10.25 -3.27
CA LEU A 114 7.10 -10.03 -1.90
C LEU A 114 6.50 -8.75 -1.28
N GLN A 115 6.52 -7.65 -2.03
CA GLN A 115 5.94 -6.38 -1.58
C GLN A 115 4.43 -6.51 -1.33
N ILE A 116 3.70 -7.16 -2.24
CA ILE A 116 2.26 -7.43 -2.08
C ILE A 116 1.99 -8.26 -0.84
N ASN A 117 2.77 -9.31 -0.58
CA ASN A 117 2.59 -10.17 0.58
C ASN A 117 2.78 -9.41 1.90
N ARG A 118 3.86 -8.62 1.99
CA ARG A 118 4.11 -7.77 3.16
C ARG A 118 2.97 -6.78 3.37
N LEU A 119 2.55 -6.10 2.30
CA LEU A 119 1.49 -5.10 2.34
C LEU A 119 0.13 -5.71 2.73
N THR A 120 -0.19 -6.90 2.20
CA THR A 120 -1.40 -7.64 2.55
C THR A 120 -1.40 -8.02 4.02
N SER A 121 -0.26 -8.46 4.56
CA SER A 121 -0.12 -8.77 5.99
C SER A 121 -0.34 -7.54 6.87
N MET A 122 0.32 -6.41 6.54
CA MET A 122 0.16 -5.14 7.27
C MET A 122 -1.29 -4.64 7.22
N PHE A 123 -1.94 -4.73 6.06
CA PHE A 123 -3.34 -4.37 5.91
C PHE A 123 -4.25 -5.26 6.77
N LYS A 124 -4.05 -6.58 6.73
CA LYS A 124 -4.80 -7.54 7.54
C LYS A 124 -4.72 -7.20 9.04
N GLU A 125 -3.51 -6.97 9.54
CA GLU A 125 -3.29 -6.62 10.96
C GLU A 125 -3.99 -5.30 11.34
N ALA A 126 -3.90 -4.29 10.47
CA ALA A 126 -4.55 -3.00 10.69
C ALA A 126 -6.08 -3.14 10.76
N VAL A 127 -6.69 -3.90 9.85
CA VAL A 127 -8.14 -4.13 9.83
C VAL A 127 -8.56 -5.00 11.04
N GLN A 128 -7.72 -5.95 11.50
CA GLN A 128 -8.04 -6.82 12.64
C GLN A 128 -8.10 -6.01 13.94
N THR A 129 -7.11 -5.13 14.11
CA THR A 129 -7.05 -4.22 15.25
C THR A 129 -8.20 -3.22 15.18
N TYR A 130 -8.52 -2.71 14.00
CA TYR A 130 -9.65 -1.81 13.78
C TYR A 130 -10.99 -2.44 14.16
N SER A 131 -11.26 -3.67 13.71
CA SER A 131 -12.48 -4.38 14.05
C SER A 131 -12.63 -4.59 15.56
N SER A 132 -11.53 -4.91 16.25
CA SER A 132 -11.53 -5.05 17.71
C SER A 132 -11.89 -3.74 18.42
N VAL A 133 -11.28 -2.63 18.01
CA VAL A 133 -11.56 -1.28 18.56
C VAL A 133 -13.00 -0.84 18.23
N GLN A 134 -13.48 -1.12 17.02
CA GLN A 134 -14.84 -0.79 16.58
C GLN A 134 -15.88 -1.51 17.45
N LYS A 135 -15.64 -2.79 17.77
CA LYS A 135 -16.50 -3.58 18.66
C LYS A 135 -16.50 -3.03 20.09
N GLU A 136 -15.32 -2.75 20.65
CA GLU A 136 -15.21 -2.14 21.98
C GLU A 136 -15.96 -0.79 22.05
N LEU A 137 -15.79 0.03 21.01
CA LEU A 137 -16.45 1.32 20.88
C LEU A 137 -17.96 1.19 20.78
N ALA A 138 -18.45 0.21 20.03
CA ALA A 138 -19.86 -0.11 19.92
C ALA A 138 -20.47 -0.53 21.25
N ASP A 139 -19.78 -1.42 21.98
CA ASP A 139 -20.19 -1.86 23.30
C ASP A 139 -20.25 -0.65 24.26
N LYS A 140 -19.22 0.20 24.27
CA LYS A 140 -19.23 1.43 25.10
C LYS A 140 -20.35 2.39 24.71
N MET A 141 -20.61 2.61 23.42
CA MET A 141 -21.71 3.47 22.99
C MET A 141 -23.09 2.91 23.35
N LYS A 142 -23.21 1.59 23.47
CA LYS A 142 -24.44 0.89 23.90
C LYS A 142 -24.68 1.05 25.41
N PHE A 143 -23.63 0.94 26.22
CA PHE A 143 -23.72 1.00 27.69
C PHE A 143 -23.63 2.42 28.26
N CYS A 144 -22.85 3.32 27.64
CA CYS A 144 -22.75 4.72 28.03
C CYS A 144 -23.75 5.53 27.20
N GLN A 145 -24.95 5.76 27.73
CA GLN A 145 -26.00 6.48 27.01
C GLN A 145 -25.94 7.99 27.32
N LEU A 146 -25.87 8.82 26.28
CA LEU A 146 -26.17 10.25 26.40
C LEU A 146 -27.68 10.45 26.53
N PRO A 147 -28.14 11.51 27.22
CA PRO A 147 -29.53 11.95 27.15
C PRO A 147 -29.95 12.10 25.68
N SER A 148 -31.14 11.60 25.34
CA SER A 148 -31.68 11.77 23.99
C SER A 148 -31.96 13.26 23.75
N GLU A 149 -31.86 13.71 22.50
CA GLU A 149 -32.15 15.11 22.14
C GLU A 149 -33.62 15.46 22.43
N LEU A 150 -34.50 14.46 22.28
CA LEU A 150 -35.86 14.52 22.79
C LEU A 150 -35.84 14.80 24.31
N ALA A 151 -35.09 14.02 25.11
CA ALA A 151 -34.96 14.18 26.57
C ALA A 151 -34.68 15.63 27.01
N LEU A 152 -33.84 16.34 26.28
CA LEU A 152 -33.47 17.74 26.58
C LEU A 152 -34.59 18.74 26.22
N ILE A 153 -35.38 18.44 25.20
CA ILE A 153 -36.51 19.27 24.75
C ILE A 153 -37.69 19.17 25.73
N ASP A 154 -37.97 17.98 26.28
CA ASP A 154 -39.01 17.80 27.30
C ASP A 154 -38.69 18.48 28.62
N ASP A 155 -37.43 18.40 29.09
CA ASP A 155 -36.98 19.09 30.31
C ASP A 155 -37.16 20.62 30.18
N SER A 156 -36.94 21.16 28.98
CA SER A 156 -37.19 22.58 28.65
C SER A 156 -38.68 22.93 28.61
N ASN A 157 -39.55 22.01 28.17
CA ASN A 157 -40.98 22.22 28.05
C ASN A 157 -41.72 22.08 29.40
N ARG A 158 -41.25 21.19 30.28
CA ARG A 158 -41.82 20.97 31.63
C ARG A 158 -41.62 22.17 32.56
N GLN A 159 -40.65 23.04 32.29
CA GLN A 159 -40.36 24.22 33.08
C GLN A 159 -41.36 25.38 32.85
N PHE A 160 -42.28 25.26 31.88
CA PHE A 160 -43.16 26.34 31.44
C PHE A 160 -44.65 26.17 31.80
N ASP A 161 -45.04 25.06 32.43
CA ASP A 161 -46.44 24.72 32.71
C ASP A 161 -46.77 24.87 34.21
N ASP A 162 -47.15 26.07 34.65
CA ASP A 162 -47.76 26.31 35.97
C ASP A 162 -49.03 27.18 35.87
N TYR A 163 -50.01 26.85 36.74
CA TYR A 163 -51.32 27.45 37.02
C TYR A 163 -52.50 27.26 36.02
N SER A 164 -53.44 26.37 36.39
CA SER A 164 -54.88 26.65 36.39
C SER A 164 -55.65 25.55 37.14
N ASP A 165 -56.53 25.98 38.06
CA ASP A 165 -57.31 25.17 38.99
C ASP A 165 -58.69 24.83 38.40
N ASP A 166 -58.85 23.65 37.77
CA ASP A 166 -60.15 23.11 37.37
C ASP A 166 -60.12 21.57 37.27
N ALA A 167 -60.70 20.87 38.26
CA ALA A 167 -60.47 19.43 38.49
C ALA A 167 -60.83 18.51 37.32
N GLN A 168 -61.85 18.85 36.52
CA GLN A 168 -62.25 18.05 35.34
C GLN A 168 -61.28 18.27 34.15
N LYS A 169 -60.77 19.49 34.02
CA LYS A 169 -59.74 19.86 33.05
C LYS A 169 -58.39 19.24 33.42
N THR A 170 -58.10 19.13 34.72
CA THR A 170 -56.92 18.45 35.27
C THR A 170 -56.91 16.95 34.93
N LEU A 171 -58.03 16.24 35.02
CA LEU A 171 -58.09 14.82 34.64
C LEU A 171 -57.83 14.59 33.15
N MET A 172 -58.41 15.40 32.26
CA MET A 172 -58.13 15.32 30.82
C MET A 172 -56.69 15.75 30.49
N ARG A 173 -56.16 16.78 31.16
CA ARG A 173 -54.77 17.23 31.00
C ARG A 173 -53.78 16.17 31.48
N ASN A 174 -54.04 15.49 32.59
CA ASN A 174 -53.21 14.39 33.08
C ASN A 174 -53.18 13.23 32.08
N ARG A 175 -54.34 12.85 31.52
CA ARG A 175 -54.40 11.78 30.51
C ARG A 175 -53.68 12.17 29.21
N GLN A 176 -53.80 13.43 28.79
CA GLN A 176 -53.09 13.97 27.62
C GLN A 176 -51.58 14.06 27.86
N SER A 177 -51.17 14.40 29.08
CA SER A 177 -49.76 14.43 29.51
C SER A 177 -49.17 13.02 29.51
N GLU A 178 -49.88 12.04 30.05
CA GLU A 178 -49.45 10.65 30.07
C GLU A 178 -49.26 10.08 28.65
N ILE A 179 -50.17 10.38 27.73
CA ILE A 179 -50.01 10.01 26.31
C ILE A 179 -48.79 10.68 25.68
N ARG A 180 -48.58 11.98 25.96
CA ARG A 180 -47.44 12.75 25.46
C ARG A 180 -46.11 12.20 26.01
N ASP A 181 -46.07 11.86 27.29
CA ASP A 181 -44.90 11.28 27.95
C ASP A 181 -44.56 9.90 27.35
N LEU A 182 -45.58 9.08 27.05
CA LEU A 182 -45.39 7.78 26.40
C LEU A 182 -44.90 7.91 24.95
N GLU A 183 -45.47 8.84 24.16
CA GLU A 183 -45.02 9.11 22.78
C GLU A 183 -43.58 9.62 22.76
N PHE A 184 -43.23 10.45 23.72
CA PHE A 184 -41.91 10.99 23.89
C PHE A 184 -40.88 9.91 24.28
N GLU A 185 -41.22 9.06 25.25
CA GLU A 185 -40.41 7.91 25.64
C GLU A 185 -40.19 6.95 24.47
N GLN A 186 -41.24 6.67 23.69
CA GLN A 186 -41.14 5.88 22.46
C GLN A 186 -40.19 6.52 21.45
N GLY A 187 -40.27 7.84 21.24
CA GLY A 187 -39.36 8.57 20.37
C GLY A 187 -37.90 8.43 20.80
N MET A 188 -37.62 8.55 22.10
CA MET A 188 -36.28 8.36 22.65
C MET A 188 -35.76 6.93 22.42
N ILE A 189 -36.61 5.92 22.62
CA ILE A 189 -36.27 4.52 22.38
C ILE A 189 -35.97 4.29 20.90
N GLN A 190 -36.78 4.83 19.98
CA GLN A 190 -36.55 4.71 18.54
C GLN A 190 -35.23 5.36 18.10
N GLU A 191 -34.92 6.56 18.61
CA GLU A 191 -33.65 7.23 18.30
C GLU A 191 -32.45 6.39 18.76
N ARG A 192 -32.56 5.79 19.95
CA ARG A 192 -31.54 4.88 20.51
C ARG A 192 -31.40 3.62 19.66
N GLU A 193 -32.49 2.97 19.28
CA GLU A 193 -32.47 1.78 18.43
C GLU A 193 -31.81 2.05 17.08
N GLN A 194 -32.15 3.16 16.42
CA GLN A 194 -31.55 3.51 15.13
C GLN A 194 -30.05 3.78 15.24
N ARG A 195 -29.58 4.28 16.37
CA ARG A 195 -28.15 4.52 16.63
C ARG A 195 -27.41 3.19 16.82
N VAL A 196 -27.96 2.28 17.62
CA VAL A 196 -27.38 0.95 17.86
C VAL A 196 -27.36 0.12 16.58
N ARG A 197 -28.47 0.06 15.83
CA ARG A 197 -28.54 -0.69 14.55
C ARG A 197 -27.50 -0.24 13.53
N ARG A 198 -27.21 1.07 13.46
CA ARG A 198 -26.18 1.60 12.55
C ARG A 198 -24.78 1.13 12.93
N ILE A 199 -24.46 1.16 14.22
CA ILE A 199 -23.19 0.67 14.74
C ILE A 199 -23.03 -0.83 14.45
N GLU A 200 -24.11 -1.60 14.60
CA GLU A 200 -24.14 -3.03 14.27
C GLU A 200 -23.89 -3.29 12.78
N ASN A 201 -24.51 -2.51 11.88
CA ASN A 201 -24.27 -2.60 10.44
C ASN A 201 -22.80 -2.32 10.08
N ASP A 202 -22.21 -1.27 10.63
CA ASP A 202 -20.81 -0.92 10.36
C ASP A 202 -19.83 -2.03 10.80
N ILE A 203 -20.18 -2.83 11.81
CA ILE A 203 -19.40 -4.00 12.26
C ILE A 203 -19.58 -5.19 11.30
N ILE A 204 -20.79 -5.40 10.79
CA ILE A 204 -21.09 -6.48 9.84
C ILE A 204 -20.28 -6.29 8.55
N ASP A 205 -20.21 -5.05 8.05
CA ASP A 205 -19.48 -4.70 6.82
C ASP A 205 -17.98 -5.04 6.91
N VAL A 206 -17.34 -4.65 8.01
CA VAL A 206 -15.90 -4.93 8.23
C VAL A 206 -15.65 -6.44 8.34
N ASN A 207 -16.53 -7.17 9.02
CA ASN A 207 -16.42 -8.63 9.11
C ASN A 207 -16.56 -9.32 7.75
N GLN A 208 -17.41 -8.80 6.86
CA GLN A 208 -17.52 -9.30 5.49
C GLN A 208 -16.22 -9.07 4.72
N ILE A 209 -15.67 -7.87 4.79
CA ILE A 209 -14.38 -7.54 4.15
C ILE A 209 -13.26 -8.44 4.70
N MET A 210 -13.28 -8.76 6.00
CA MET A 210 -12.30 -9.67 6.60
C MET A 210 -12.38 -11.09 6.08
N ARG A 211 -13.60 -11.62 5.86
CA ARG A 211 -13.78 -12.92 5.22
C ARG A 211 -13.25 -12.90 3.78
N GLU A 212 -13.54 -11.82 3.06
CA GLU A 212 -13.05 -11.61 1.70
C GLU A 212 -11.51 -11.53 1.66
N LEU A 213 -10.89 -10.82 2.61
CA LEU A 213 -9.43 -10.74 2.75
C LEU A 213 -8.81 -12.09 3.16
N GLY A 214 -9.50 -12.89 3.97
CA GLY A 214 -9.06 -14.25 4.32
C GLY A 214 -8.78 -15.12 3.10
N SER A 215 -9.63 -15.03 2.07
CA SER A 215 -9.41 -15.72 0.80
C SER A 215 -8.19 -15.21 0.01
N VAL A 216 -7.92 -13.90 0.09
CA VAL A 216 -6.76 -13.26 -0.55
C VAL A 216 -5.44 -13.71 0.10
N VAL A 217 -5.46 -13.93 1.42
CA VAL A 217 -4.29 -14.34 2.22
C VAL A 217 -4.02 -15.85 2.15
N TYR A 218 -5.04 -16.71 2.15
CA TYR A 218 -4.82 -18.18 2.13
C TYR A 218 -4.06 -18.66 0.88
N GLN A 219 -4.29 -18.00 -0.26
CA GLN A 219 -3.56 -18.26 -1.51
C GLN A 219 -2.08 -17.81 -1.49
N GLN A 220 -1.59 -17.16 -0.43
CA GLN A 220 -0.20 -16.67 -0.34
C GLN A 220 0.77 -17.70 0.28
N ALA A 221 0.29 -18.64 1.10
CA ALA A 221 1.14 -19.62 1.80
C ALA A 221 1.89 -20.59 0.86
N GLU A 222 1.28 -20.95 -0.28
CA GLU A 222 1.87 -21.84 -1.28
C GLU A 222 3.02 -21.18 -2.07
N SER A 223 3.00 -19.84 -2.21
CA SER A 223 4.00 -19.09 -2.97
C SER A 223 5.31 -18.84 -2.21
N ILE A 224 5.31 -18.90 -0.87
CA ILE A 224 6.50 -18.70 -0.02
C ILE A 224 7.58 -19.76 -0.32
N ASN A 225 7.17 -21.02 -0.52
CA ASN A 225 8.11 -22.11 -0.84
C ASN A 225 8.79 -21.92 -2.22
N SER A 226 8.13 -21.24 -3.17
CA SER A 226 8.74 -20.93 -4.48
C SER A 226 9.69 -19.72 -4.43
N ILE A 227 9.58 -18.89 -3.40
CA ILE A 227 10.36 -17.67 -3.20
C ILE A 227 11.71 -18.00 -2.56
N GLU A 228 11.75 -18.90 -1.58
CA GLU A 228 13.00 -19.41 -1.00
C GLU A 228 13.87 -20.03 -2.09
N ASN A 229 13.27 -20.86 -2.96
CA ASN A 229 13.93 -21.42 -4.14
C ASN A 229 14.40 -20.34 -5.14
N ALA A 230 13.67 -19.23 -5.32
CA ALA A 230 14.05 -18.18 -6.25
C ALA A 230 15.17 -17.27 -5.69
N ILE A 231 15.21 -17.04 -4.38
CA ILE A 231 16.29 -16.31 -3.69
C ILE A 231 17.57 -17.15 -3.70
N GLU A 232 17.48 -18.46 -3.42
CA GLU A 232 18.60 -19.40 -3.55
C GLU A 232 19.19 -19.39 -4.97
N ASN A 233 18.34 -19.37 -5.99
CA ASN A 233 18.79 -19.28 -7.38
C ASN A 233 19.48 -17.93 -7.74
N VAL A 234 19.07 -16.82 -7.15
CA VAL A 234 19.70 -15.49 -7.37
C VAL A 234 21.05 -15.40 -6.66
N GLU A 235 21.18 -15.98 -5.46
CA GLU A 235 22.45 -16.06 -4.74
C GLU A 235 23.50 -16.85 -5.54
N VAL A 236 23.10 -18.00 -6.11
CA VAL A 236 23.94 -18.82 -7.01
C VAL A 236 24.33 -18.05 -8.29
N GLY A 237 23.42 -17.24 -8.83
CA GLY A 237 23.66 -16.41 -10.02
C GLY A 237 24.66 -15.27 -9.79
N VAL A 238 24.61 -14.60 -8.62
CA VAL A 238 25.54 -13.52 -8.27
C VAL A 238 26.94 -14.06 -8.00
N GLN A 239 27.05 -15.17 -7.29
CA GLN A 239 28.33 -15.82 -7.02
C GLN A 239 29.02 -16.26 -8.32
N SER A 240 28.24 -16.77 -9.29
CA SER A 240 28.75 -17.15 -10.61
C SER A 240 29.18 -15.92 -11.43
N ALA A 241 28.41 -14.82 -11.38
CA ALA A 241 28.74 -13.58 -12.08
C ALA A 241 30.01 -12.90 -11.52
N GLU A 242 30.22 -12.95 -10.21
CA GLU A 242 31.45 -12.46 -9.57
C GLU A 242 32.69 -13.23 -10.06
N GLN A 243 32.58 -14.56 -10.17
CA GLN A 243 33.65 -15.40 -10.72
C GLN A 243 33.94 -15.10 -12.20
N GLU A 244 32.92 -14.78 -13.00
CA GLU A 244 33.13 -14.40 -14.41
C GLU A 244 33.76 -13.01 -14.54
N LEU A 245 33.40 -12.05 -13.68
CA LEU A 245 34.02 -10.73 -13.63
C LEU A 245 35.49 -10.81 -13.19
N GLU A 246 35.81 -11.65 -12.21
CA GLU A 246 37.19 -11.87 -11.78
C GLU A 246 38.05 -12.49 -12.89
N LYS A 247 37.52 -13.51 -13.58
CA LYS A 247 38.17 -14.12 -14.76
C LYS A 247 38.36 -13.09 -15.87
N ALA A 248 37.35 -12.28 -16.18
CA ALA A 248 37.42 -11.24 -17.20
C ALA A 248 38.48 -10.17 -16.87
N ALA A 249 38.55 -9.72 -15.62
CA ALA A 249 39.57 -8.79 -15.14
C ALA A 249 40.99 -9.37 -15.25
N ALA A 250 41.18 -10.64 -14.88
CA ALA A 250 42.46 -11.34 -15.02
C ALA A 250 42.89 -11.46 -16.49
N TYR A 251 41.97 -11.78 -17.40
CA TYR A 251 42.23 -11.82 -18.85
C TYR A 251 42.61 -10.45 -19.42
N GLN A 252 41.92 -9.38 -19.05
CA GLN A 252 42.25 -8.02 -19.50
C GLN A 252 43.64 -7.58 -19.02
N ASN A 253 44.02 -7.92 -17.79
CA ASN A 253 45.32 -7.55 -17.25
C ASN A 253 46.47 -8.33 -17.93
N LYS A 254 46.23 -9.60 -18.28
CA LYS A 254 47.18 -10.42 -19.03
C LYS A 254 47.35 -9.93 -20.48
N ARG A 255 46.27 -9.52 -21.16
CA ARG A 255 46.35 -8.94 -22.52
C ARG A 255 47.13 -7.63 -22.55
N ARG A 256 46.94 -6.73 -21.57
CA ARG A 256 47.71 -5.47 -21.48
C ARG A 256 49.21 -5.72 -21.39
N LYS A 257 49.63 -6.68 -20.55
CA LYS A 257 51.05 -7.07 -20.40
C LYS A 257 51.61 -7.69 -21.69
N SER A 258 50.85 -8.53 -22.38
CA SER A 258 51.29 -9.13 -23.65
C SER A 258 51.35 -8.13 -24.80
N ALA A 259 50.40 -7.19 -24.89
CA ALA A 259 50.39 -6.13 -25.89
C ALA A 259 51.59 -5.18 -25.73
N PHE A 260 51.95 -4.82 -24.49
CA PHE A 260 53.13 -4.01 -24.21
C PHE A 260 54.43 -4.70 -24.66
N LYS A 261 54.56 -6.01 -24.43
CA LYS A 261 55.74 -6.78 -24.90
C LYS A 261 55.86 -6.76 -26.42
N LEU A 262 54.75 -6.95 -27.14
CA LEU A 262 54.75 -6.88 -28.61
C LEU A 262 55.12 -5.49 -29.13
N PHE A 263 54.62 -4.43 -28.49
CA PHE A 263 54.97 -3.05 -28.85
C PHE A 263 56.47 -2.77 -28.69
N VAL A 264 57.07 -3.19 -27.57
CA VAL A 264 58.52 -3.01 -27.32
C VAL A 264 59.35 -3.73 -28.39
N ILE A 265 58.99 -4.97 -28.75
CA ILE A 265 59.68 -5.73 -29.80
C ILE A 265 59.59 -5.00 -31.15
N ALA A 266 58.40 -4.50 -31.52
CA ALA A 266 58.21 -3.77 -32.76
C ALA A 266 59.08 -2.51 -32.86
N VAL A 267 59.19 -1.74 -31.76
CA VAL A 267 60.06 -0.55 -31.70
C VAL A 267 61.52 -0.91 -31.89
N VAL A 268 62.00 -1.98 -31.24
CA VAL A 268 63.40 -2.44 -31.37
C VAL A 268 63.71 -2.86 -32.81
N CYS A 269 62.81 -3.61 -33.46
CA CYS A 269 62.98 -3.97 -34.87
C CYS A 269 63.05 -2.74 -35.79
N LEU A 270 62.21 -1.73 -35.53
CA LEU A 270 62.19 -0.49 -36.31
C LEU A 270 63.52 0.29 -36.17
N LEU A 271 64.06 0.38 -34.95
CA LEU A 271 65.37 0.99 -34.70
C LEU A 271 66.49 0.28 -35.45
N ILE A 272 66.50 -1.07 -35.46
CA ILE A 272 67.50 -1.85 -36.18
C ILE A 272 67.42 -1.58 -37.69
N LEU A 273 66.21 -1.54 -38.25
CA LEU A 273 66.01 -1.24 -39.68
C LEU A 273 66.52 0.16 -40.05
N LEU A 274 66.22 1.17 -39.23
CA LEU A 274 66.73 2.53 -39.46
C LEU A 274 68.26 2.60 -39.40
N LEU A 275 68.87 1.84 -38.49
CA LEU A 275 70.33 1.77 -38.32
C LEU A 275 71.00 1.12 -39.53
N LEU A 276 70.41 0.05 -40.07
CA LEU A 276 70.88 -0.59 -41.31
C LEU A 276 70.79 0.35 -42.51
N ILE A 277 69.66 1.07 -42.65
CA ILE A 277 69.49 2.06 -43.73
C ILE A 277 70.54 3.17 -43.61
N TYR A 278 70.74 3.70 -42.41
CA TYR A 278 71.73 4.75 -42.16
C TYR A 278 73.17 4.31 -42.49
N ILE A 279 73.55 3.09 -42.09
CA ILE A 279 74.86 2.52 -42.44
C ILE A 279 74.98 2.31 -43.95
N SER A 280 73.92 1.85 -44.63
CA SER A 280 73.96 1.63 -46.08
C SER A 280 74.03 2.91 -46.90
N LEU A 281 73.55 4.03 -46.35
CA LEU A 281 73.50 5.33 -47.02
C LEU A 281 74.78 6.16 -46.78
N ARG A 282 75.61 5.75 -45.82
CA ARG A 282 76.87 6.40 -45.45
C ARG A 282 78.07 5.66 -46.04
#